data_AF-A0A0S3SW37-F1
#
_entry.id   AF-A0A0S3SW37-F1
#
_cell.length_a   1.000
_cell.length_b   1.000
_cell.length_c   1.000
_cell.angle_alpha   90.00
_cell.angle_beta   90.00
_cell.angle_gamma   90.00
#
_symmetry.space_group_name_H-M   'P 1'
#
loop_
_entity.id
_entity.type
_entity.pdbx_description
1 polymer ?
#
loop_
_entity_poly.entity_id
_entity_poly.type
_entity_poly.pdbx_seq_one_letter_code
_entity_poly.pdbx_strand_id
1 'polypeptide(L)'
;FVSFFTLLIVFVFTVTATKSSKGLTCEQEKALAKQCLDYLTKKSDAPSTSYCYGMKQIIFSSPMKEEKRAACKCLKESGSQVPNLDKDKDNNLCKECKIMSNDLNYQKLD
;
A
#
# COMPACT_ATOMS: atom_id res chain seq x y z
N PHE A 1 3.21 33.19 -8.09
CA PHE A 1 4.03 31.97 -7.95
C PHE A 1 3.98 31.31 -6.57
N VAL A 2 3.58 32.02 -5.50
CA VAL A 2 3.57 31.48 -4.11
C VAL A 2 2.34 30.59 -3.77
N SER A 3 1.28 30.66 -4.57
CA SER A 3 -0.01 30.00 -4.26
C SER A 3 -0.08 28.50 -4.60
N PHE A 4 0.71 28.02 -5.58
CA PHE A 4 0.71 26.60 -5.95
C PHE A 4 1.49 25.73 -4.94
N PHE A 5 2.58 26.29 -4.40
CA PHE A 5 3.40 25.59 -3.40
C PHE A 5 2.69 25.47 -2.06
N THR A 6 1.89 26.45 -1.66
CA THR A 6 1.12 26.40 -0.41
C THR A 6 -0.03 25.38 -0.45
N LEU A 7 -0.69 25.19 -1.60
CA LEU A 7 -1.71 24.14 -1.77
C LEU A 7 -1.13 22.72 -1.73
N LEU A 8 0.06 22.51 -2.31
CA LEU A 8 0.77 21.23 -2.21
C LEU A 8 1.17 20.90 -0.76
N ILE A 9 1.52 21.91 0.04
CA ILE A 9 1.91 21.71 1.45
C ILE A 9 0.68 21.40 2.31
N VAL A 10 -0.48 21.99 2.04
CA VAL A 10 -1.71 21.74 2.81
C VAL A 10 -2.29 20.34 2.56
N PHE A 11 -2.10 19.76 1.37
CA PHE A 11 -2.58 18.40 1.08
C PHE A 11 -1.79 17.30 1.83
N VAL A 12 -0.62 17.63 2.40
CA VAL A 12 0.29 16.66 3.04
C VAL A 12 -0.08 16.34 4.50
N PHE A 13 -0.99 17.08 5.14
CA PHE A 13 -1.19 17.00 6.60
C PHE A 13 -2.50 16.34 7.09
N THR A 14 -3.25 15.63 6.25
CA THR A 14 -4.42 14.83 6.72
C THR A 14 -4.11 13.35 6.89
N VAL A 15 -2.83 12.95 6.83
CA VAL A 15 -2.43 11.58 7.11
C VAL A 15 -2.35 11.42 8.63
N THR A 16 -3.41 10.84 9.20
CA THR A 16 -3.37 10.31 10.56
C THR A 16 -2.34 9.17 10.58
N ALA A 17 -1.06 9.54 10.72
CA ALA A 17 0.03 8.60 10.91
C ALA A 17 -0.16 7.96 12.28
N THR A 18 -0.90 6.85 12.32
CA THR A 18 -0.81 5.88 13.40
C THR A 18 0.64 5.43 13.44
N LYS A 19 1.41 5.98 14.39
CA LYS A 19 2.77 5.53 14.66
C LYS A 19 2.70 4.05 14.98
N SER A 20 3.14 3.22 14.05
CA SER A 20 3.35 1.80 14.28
C SER A 20 4.65 1.66 15.06
N SER A 21 4.63 0.94 16.18
CA SER A 21 5.79 0.86 17.09
C SER A 21 6.95 0.03 16.52
N LYS A 22 6.79 -0.58 15.34
CA LYS A 22 7.83 -1.24 14.51
C LYS A 22 7.51 -1.23 13.01
N GLY A 23 6.25 -1.00 12.61
CA GLY A 23 5.82 -0.90 11.21
C GLY A 23 6.25 0.35 10.46
N LEU A 24 6.20 0.24 9.12
CA LEU A 24 6.38 1.38 8.22
C LEU A 24 5.31 2.45 8.47
N THR A 25 5.64 3.69 8.13
CA THR A 25 4.64 4.76 8.11
C THR A 25 3.75 4.62 6.89
N CYS A 26 2.51 5.08 6.99
CA CYS A 26 1.56 5.06 5.89
C CYS A 26 2.13 5.71 4.60
N GLU A 27 2.92 6.79 4.71
CA GLU A 27 3.56 7.41 3.55
C GLU A 27 4.62 6.51 2.89
N GLN A 28 5.37 5.73 3.67
CA GLN A 28 6.32 4.74 3.15
C GLN A 28 5.58 3.58 2.48
N GLU A 29 4.51 3.08 3.09
CA GLU A 29 3.69 2.00 2.52
C GLU A 29 3.04 2.43 1.21
N LYS A 30 2.52 3.65 1.15
CA LYS A 30 2.02 4.26 -0.08
C LYS A 30 3.10 4.40 -1.14
N ALA A 31 4.31 4.81 -0.76
CA ALA A 31 5.41 4.94 -1.72
C ALA A 31 5.79 3.57 -2.32
N LEU A 32 5.80 2.52 -1.51
CA LEU A 32 6.01 1.15 -1.96
C LEU A 32 4.83 0.65 -2.83
N ALA A 33 3.59 0.96 -2.45
CA ALA A 33 2.39 0.58 -3.20
C ALA A 33 2.16 1.41 -4.48
N LYS A 34 2.73 2.61 -4.60
CA LYS A 34 2.71 3.35 -5.87
C LYS A 34 3.38 2.55 -6.99
N GLN A 35 4.37 1.72 -6.65
CA GLN A 35 5.05 0.84 -7.60
C GLN A 35 4.17 -0.30 -8.12
N CYS A 36 2.99 -0.60 -7.51
CA CYS A 36 2.02 -1.53 -8.09
C CYS A 36 0.96 -0.89 -8.96
N LEU A 37 0.88 0.44 -9.05
CA LEU A 37 -0.20 1.08 -9.82
C LEU A 37 -0.23 0.58 -11.27
N ASP A 38 0.92 0.41 -11.92
CA ASP A 38 0.94 -0.02 -13.33
C ASP A 38 0.44 -1.46 -13.50
N TYR A 39 0.75 -2.37 -12.58
CA TYR A 39 0.19 -3.72 -12.62
C TYR A 39 -1.31 -3.71 -12.28
N LEU A 40 -1.69 -3.04 -11.18
CA LEU A 40 -3.07 -2.96 -10.70
C LEU A 40 -4.00 -2.20 -11.67
N THR A 41 -3.47 -1.34 -12.55
CA THR A 41 -4.24 -0.60 -13.56
C THR A 41 -4.12 -1.21 -14.96
N LYS A 42 -3.68 -2.48 -15.06
CA LYS A 42 -3.52 -3.22 -16.34
C LYS A 42 -2.54 -2.58 -17.33
N LYS A 43 -1.67 -1.66 -16.89
CA LYS A 43 -0.59 -1.11 -17.72
C LYS A 43 0.60 -2.06 -17.84
N SER A 44 0.70 -3.03 -16.92
CA SER A 44 1.68 -4.12 -16.95
C SER A 44 0.98 -5.46 -16.76
N ASP A 45 1.45 -6.48 -17.48
CA ASP A 45 0.97 -7.86 -17.37
C ASP A 45 1.39 -8.52 -16.06
N ALA A 46 2.55 -8.15 -15.53
CA ALA A 46 3.13 -8.73 -14.32
C ALA A 46 3.58 -7.64 -13.31
N PRO A 47 3.60 -7.95 -12.01
CA PRO A 47 4.20 -7.07 -11.01
C PRO A 47 5.71 -6.95 -11.23
N SER A 48 6.25 -5.74 -11.03
CA SER A 48 7.70 -5.55 -11.04
C SER A 48 8.34 -6.25 -9.82
N THR A 49 9.60 -6.67 -9.96
CA THR A 49 10.36 -7.24 -8.83
C THR A 49 10.45 -6.26 -7.66
N SER A 50 10.64 -4.97 -7.94
CA SER A 50 10.66 -3.89 -6.94
C SER A 50 9.35 -3.83 -6.17
N TYR A 51 8.22 -3.99 -6.87
CA TYR A 51 6.92 -4.00 -6.22
C TYR A 51 6.74 -5.18 -5.26
N CYS A 52 7.04 -6.41 -5.71
CA CYS A 52 6.92 -7.58 -4.84
C CYS A 52 7.88 -7.53 -3.64
N TYR A 53 9.06 -6.91 -3.83
CA TYR A 53 9.99 -6.64 -2.75
C TYR A 53 9.42 -5.63 -1.75
N GLY A 54 8.79 -4.54 -2.23
CA GLY A 54 8.12 -3.55 -1.38
C GLY A 54 6.99 -4.15 -0.54
N MET A 55 6.13 -4.98 -1.14
CA MET A 55 5.07 -5.67 -0.38
C MET A 55 5.64 -6.59 0.71
N LYS A 56 6.71 -7.33 0.41
CA LYS A 56 7.39 -8.16 1.40
C LYS A 56 8.00 -7.33 2.53
N GLN A 57 8.55 -6.16 2.22
CA GLN A 57 9.02 -5.24 3.26
C GLN A 57 7.89 -4.78 4.18
N ILE A 58 6.74 -4.38 3.63
CA ILE A 58 5.57 -3.99 4.45
C ILE A 58 5.18 -5.11 5.41
N ILE A 59 5.11 -6.34 4.92
CA ILE A 59 4.79 -7.52 5.73
C ILE A 59 5.85 -7.78 6.81
N PHE A 60 7.12 -7.73 6.43
CA PHE A 60 8.23 -7.98 7.35
C PHE A 60 8.35 -6.90 8.44
N SER A 61 8.05 -5.64 8.09
CA SER A 61 8.03 -4.52 9.02
C SER A 61 6.80 -4.54 9.93
N SER A 62 5.75 -5.28 9.58
CA SER A 62 4.50 -5.36 10.35
C SER A 62 4.27 -6.77 10.92
N PRO A 63 5.13 -7.26 11.84
CA PRO A 63 4.96 -8.59 12.43
C PRO A 63 3.73 -8.72 13.33
N MET A 64 3.24 -7.63 13.95
CA MET A 64 2.11 -7.67 14.87
C MET A 64 0.77 -7.40 14.17
N LYS A 65 -0.33 -7.96 14.72
CA LYS A 65 -1.70 -7.81 14.18
C LYS A 65 -2.08 -6.33 14.01
N GLU A 66 -1.78 -5.49 15.00
CA GLU A 66 -2.10 -4.05 14.95
C GLU A 66 -1.34 -3.32 13.83
N GLU A 67 -0.09 -3.69 13.58
CA GLU A 67 0.75 -3.07 12.54
C GLU A 67 0.27 -3.47 11.16
N LYS A 68 -0.08 -4.75 10.99
CA LYS A 68 -0.75 -5.23 9.78
C LYS A 68 -2.03 -4.44 9.56
N ARG A 69 -2.90 -4.31 10.57
CA ARG A 69 -4.16 -3.56 10.46
C ARG A 69 -3.95 -2.10 10.02
N ALA A 70 -2.95 -1.44 10.59
CA ALA A 70 -2.57 -0.08 10.19
C ALA A 70 -2.12 -0.02 8.73
N ALA A 71 -1.26 -0.95 8.30
CA ALA A 71 -0.82 -1.11 6.92
C ALA A 71 -2.01 -1.32 5.97
N CYS A 72 -2.93 -2.22 6.33
CA CYS A 72 -4.13 -2.50 5.55
C CYS A 72 -4.96 -1.23 5.33
N LYS A 73 -5.18 -0.47 6.41
CA LYS A 73 -6.01 0.73 6.35
C LYS A 73 -5.38 1.76 5.42
N CYS A 74 -4.07 1.98 5.55
CA CYS A 74 -3.33 2.89 4.70
C CYS A 74 -3.39 2.49 3.21
N LEU A 75 -3.08 1.22 2.91
CA LEU A 75 -3.09 0.70 1.55
C LEU A 75 -4.48 0.74 0.93
N LYS A 76 -5.53 0.44 1.71
CA LYS A 76 -6.93 0.49 1.27
C LYS A 76 -7.38 1.92 0.94
N GLU A 77 -7.05 2.89 1.80
CA GLU A 77 -7.34 4.30 1.55
C GLU A 77 -6.63 4.80 0.28
N SER A 78 -5.41 4.33 0.04
CA SER A 78 -4.69 4.68 -1.18
C SER A 78 -5.22 3.98 -2.42
N GLY A 79 -5.52 2.68 -2.36
CA GLY A 79 -6.12 1.94 -3.48
C GLY A 79 -7.48 2.50 -3.88
N SER A 80 -8.26 3.00 -2.92
CA SER A 80 -9.56 3.64 -3.18
C SER A 80 -9.45 4.94 -3.99
N GLN A 81 -8.27 5.59 -4.00
CA GLN A 81 -8.00 6.80 -4.76
C GLN A 81 -7.45 6.51 -6.17
N VAL A 82 -7.19 5.23 -6.49
CA VAL A 82 -6.63 4.83 -7.79
C VAL A 82 -7.76 4.58 -8.78
N PRO A 83 -7.87 5.38 -9.85
CA PRO A 83 -8.85 5.11 -10.89
C PRO A 83 -8.44 3.87 -11.70
N ASN A 84 -9.43 3.07 -12.13
CA ASN A 84 -9.24 1.87 -12.94
C ASN A 84 -8.43 0.75 -12.27
N LEU A 85 -8.54 0.62 -10.95
CA LEU A 85 -7.94 -0.50 -10.23
C LEU A 85 -8.66 -1.81 -10.58
N ASP A 86 -7.90 -2.79 -11.05
CA ASP A 86 -8.36 -4.10 -11.47
C ASP A 86 -8.39 -5.07 -10.28
N LYS A 87 -9.60 -5.51 -9.94
CA LYS A 87 -9.84 -6.38 -8.77
C LYS A 87 -9.25 -7.78 -8.95
N ASP A 88 -9.22 -8.30 -10.18
CA ASP A 88 -8.65 -9.62 -10.45
C ASP A 88 -7.14 -9.60 -10.26
N LYS A 89 -6.46 -8.55 -10.73
CA LYS A 89 -5.03 -8.35 -10.50
C LYS A 89 -4.69 -8.11 -9.03
N ASP A 90 -5.52 -7.35 -8.30
CA ASP A 90 -5.38 -7.17 -6.85
C ASP A 90 -5.52 -8.49 -6.08
N ASN A 91 -6.51 -9.31 -6.45
CA ASN A 91 -6.70 -10.63 -5.84
C ASN A 91 -5.54 -11.61 -6.16
N ASN A 92 -4.98 -11.53 -7.37
CA ASN A 92 -3.88 -12.39 -7.79
C ASN A 92 -2.49 -11.89 -7.35
N LEU A 93 -2.41 -10.67 -6.83
CA LEU A 93 -1.19 -9.97 -6.43
C LEU A 93 -0.32 -10.77 -5.46
N CYS A 94 -0.94 -11.35 -4.43
CA CYS A 94 -0.24 -12.20 -3.46
C CYS A 94 0.37 -13.43 -4.14
N LYS A 95 -0.36 -14.04 -5.08
CA LYS A 95 0.11 -15.22 -5.82
C LYS A 95 1.29 -14.86 -6.72
N GLU A 96 1.18 -13.77 -7.48
CA GLU A 96 2.24 -13.29 -8.37
C GLU A 96 3.52 -12.92 -7.60
N CYS A 97 3.38 -12.25 -6.45
CA CYS A 97 4.52 -11.88 -5.61
C CYS A 97 5.02 -12.99 -4.67
N LYS A 98 4.42 -14.18 -4.72
CA LYS A 98 4.71 -15.32 -3.85
C LYS A 98 4.63 -14.94 -2.36
N ILE A 99 3.63 -14.17 -2.02
CA ILE A 99 3.29 -13.75 -0.66
C ILE A 99 2.20 -14.70 -0.17
N MET A 100 2.35 -15.21 1.06
CA MET A 100 1.31 -16.04 1.66
C MET A 100 0.06 -15.18 1.90
N SER A 101 -1.09 -15.58 1.35
CA SER A 101 -2.34 -14.82 1.51
C SER A 101 -2.75 -14.62 2.98
N ASN A 102 -2.25 -15.45 3.91
CA ASN A 102 -2.47 -15.29 5.35
C ASN A 102 -1.70 -14.10 5.96
N ASP A 103 -0.64 -13.60 5.31
CA ASP A 103 0.11 -12.42 5.76
C ASP A 103 -0.61 -11.11 5.48
N LEU A 104 -1.43 -11.08 4.42
CA LEU A 104 -2.23 -9.95 3.97
C LEU A 104 -3.74 -10.24 4.07
N ASN A 105 -4.17 -11.22 4.87
CA ASN A 105 -5.59 -11.53 5.01
C ASN A 105 -6.29 -10.47 5.88
N TYR A 106 -6.58 -9.34 5.26
CA TYR A 106 -7.16 -8.16 5.89
C TYR A 106 -8.53 -8.40 6.53
N GLN A 107 -9.23 -9.44 6.08
CA GLN A 107 -10.59 -9.80 6.50
C GLN A 107 -10.61 -10.64 7.80
N LYS A 108 -9.48 -11.26 8.15
CA LYS A 108 -9.30 -12.05 9.38
C LYS A 108 -8.69 -11.25 10.54
N LEU A 109 -8.40 -9.97 10.29
CA LEU A 109 -7.79 -9.07 11.28
C LEU A 109 -8.80 -8.35 12.17
N ASP A 110 -10.10 -8.60 11.99
CA ASP A 110 -11.13 -8.26 12.98
C ASP A 110 -11.07 -9.28 14.13
#